data_AF-A0A838QJF0-F1
#
_entry.id   AF-A0A838QJF0-F1
#
_cell.length_a   1.000
_cell.length_b   1.000
_cell.length_c   1.000
_cell.angle_alpha   90.00
_cell.angle_beta   90.00
_cell.angle_gamma   90.00
#
_symmetry.space_group_name_H-M   'P 1'
#
loop_
_entity.id
_entity.type
_entity.pdbx_description
1 polymer ?
#
loop_
_entity_poly.entity_id
_entity_poly.type
_entity_poly.pdbx_seq_one_letter_code
_entity_poly.pdbx_strand_id
1 'polypeptide(L)'
;MRRRHRFAVATGVIAAGVALVAILTSLSTAAEGPITTGLERVAAGFGSLEHRVSRYFRGPGRSAGLAWFARYREDLQLLRSPDAVLLGSYDSRLPNSLDGVFALEASVSTIFPLVQIYSAWGDKPEQRFPLALVTAIWDVGSVPVITWEPWLTDFESARHPHLPLRDARESHGMAAVARGEYDFHVDVWAAAAAKFGKPLYLRWGHEMNDPYRYSWGPQNNTKEEYIAAWRHVVERFRAAGADNVIWVWSPHVAYEYWDLYYPGDSHVDWVATGALNYGPIAQW
;
A
#
# COMPACT_ATOMS: atom_id res chain seq x y z
N MET A 1 43.31 22.55 26.36
CA MET A 1 41.98 22.71 27.00
C MET A 1 41.86 21.77 28.19
N ARG A 2 41.65 22.32 29.38
CA ARG A 2 41.92 21.67 30.69
C ARG A 2 40.79 20.72 31.11
N ARG A 3 41.16 19.56 31.69
CA ARG A 3 40.31 18.47 32.27
C ARG A 3 38.99 18.92 32.91
N ARG A 4 38.96 20.11 33.52
CA ARG A 4 37.77 20.74 34.13
C ARG A 4 36.62 21.01 33.15
N HIS A 5 36.90 21.33 31.88
CA HIS A 5 35.86 21.52 30.86
C HIS A 5 35.19 20.21 30.44
N ARG A 6 35.95 19.11 30.36
CA ARG A 6 35.38 17.78 30.03
C ARG A 6 34.47 17.27 31.14
N PHE A 7 34.83 17.52 32.39
CA PHE A 7 33.94 17.24 33.53
C PHE A 7 32.68 18.11 33.50
N ALA A 8 32.80 19.42 33.26
CA ALA A 8 31.62 20.29 33.19
C ALA A 8 30.66 19.90 32.06
N VAL A 9 31.17 19.50 30.89
CA VAL A 9 30.34 19.01 29.77
C VAL A 9 29.71 17.66 30.10
N ALA A 10 30.45 16.72 30.70
CA ALA A 10 29.90 15.43 31.10
C ALA A 10 28.82 15.57 32.17
N THR A 11 29.04 16.41 33.19
CA THR A 11 28.04 16.70 34.22
C THR A 11 26.83 17.43 33.64
N GLY A 12 27.02 18.33 32.67
CA GLY A 12 25.94 19.00 31.96
C GLY A 12 25.06 18.05 31.15
N VAL A 13 25.66 17.08 30.45
CA VAL A 13 24.93 16.05 29.68
C VAL A 13 24.15 15.12 30.61
N ILE A 14 24.75 14.72 31.74
CA ILE A 14 24.06 13.88 32.74
C ILE A 14 22.90 14.66 33.37
N ALA A 15 23.10 15.92 33.73
CA ALA A 15 22.03 16.76 34.29
C ALA A 15 20.89 16.99 33.29
N ALA A 16 21.21 17.19 32.00
CA ALA A 16 20.21 17.30 30.94
C ALA A 16 19.44 15.99 30.73
N GLY A 17 20.12 14.83 30.80
CA GLY A 17 19.48 13.52 30.72
C GLY A 17 18.54 13.25 31.89
N VAL A 18 18.96 13.58 33.12
CA VAL A 18 18.12 13.44 34.32
C VAL A 18 16.94 14.39 34.28
N ALA A 19 17.12 15.63 33.82
CA ALA A 19 16.03 16.59 33.65
C ALA A 19 15.02 16.12 32.58
N LEU A 20 15.50 15.55 31.47
CA LEU A 20 14.64 14.98 30.43
C LEU A 20 13.81 13.80 30.96
N VAL A 21 14.45 12.89 31.70
CA VAL A 21 13.75 11.76 32.34
C VAL A 21 12.74 12.25 33.37
N ALA A 22 13.08 13.25 34.19
CA ALA A 22 12.15 13.84 35.16
C ALA A 22 10.96 14.54 34.48
N ILE A 23 11.18 15.25 33.37
CA ILE A 23 10.12 15.87 32.56
C ILE A 23 9.23 14.81 31.91
N LEU A 24 9.81 13.75 31.35
CA LEU A 24 9.05 12.63 30.78
C LEU A 24 8.26 11.88 31.85
N THR A 25 8.82 11.75 33.05
CA THR A 25 8.16 11.10 34.20
C THR A 25 7.03 11.98 34.75
N SER A 26 7.21 13.30 34.82
CA SER A 26 6.16 14.22 35.27
C SER A 26 5.01 14.32 34.26
N LEU A 27 5.33 14.32 32.97
CA LEU A 27 4.35 14.24 31.87
C LEU A 27 3.62 12.88 31.85
N SER A 28 4.30 11.79 32.24
CA SER A 28 3.71 10.45 32.41
C SER A 28 2.75 10.40 33.59
N THR A 29 3.11 11.01 34.74
CA THR A 29 2.23 11.04 35.91
C THR A 29 1.04 12.00 35.79
N ALA A 30 1.11 12.98 34.88
CA ALA A 30 0.04 13.95 34.65
C ALA A 30 -1.01 13.49 33.61
N ALA A 31 -0.83 12.32 33.00
CA ALA A 31 -1.71 11.79 31.97
C ALA A 31 -2.16 10.36 32.33
N GLU A 32 -3.30 10.23 33.00
CA GLU A 32 -4.08 8.99 32.94
C GLU A 32 -4.66 8.85 31.51
N GLY A 33 -3.90 8.23 30.59
CA GLY A 33 -4.33 7.95 29.20
C GLY A 33 -3.15 7.77 28.21
N PRO A 34 -3.24 6.89 27.20
CA PRO A 34 -2.06 6.18 26.67
C PRO A 34 -1.22 7.00 25.68
N ILE A 35 -0.17 7.64 26.20
CA ILE A 35 0.98 8.14 25.42
C ILE A 35 1.83 6.97 24.88
N THR A 36 1.66 5.77 25.43
CA THR A 36 2.35 4.54 25.02
C THR A 36 2.09 4.18 23.56
N THR A 37 0.88 4.42 23.04
CA THR A 37 0.55 4.16 21.63
C THR A 37 1.22 5.14 20.67
N GLY A 38 1.59 6.34 21.14
CA GLY A 38 2.32 7.33 20.35
C GLY A 38 3.81 7.03 20.28
N LEU A 39 4.41 6.67 21.42
CA LEU A 39 5.83 6.30 21.50
C LEU A 39 6.13 4.94 20.87
N GLU A 40 5.20 3.97 20.94
CA GLU A 40 5.32 2.70 20.22
C GLU A 40 5.17 2.87 18.70
N ARG A 41 4.37 3.83 18.21
CA ARG A 41 4.29 4.14 16.77
C ARG A 41 5.53 4.85 16.24
N VAL A 42 6.17 5.68 17.05
CA VAL A 42 7.47 6.27 16.72
C VAL A 42 8.56 5.19 16.79
N ALA A 43 8.63 4.40 17.87
CA ALA A 43 9.64 3.35 18.01
C ALA A 43 9.48 2.17 17.03
N ALA A 44 8.26 1.76 16.67
CA ALA A 44 8.03 0.73 15.66
C ALA A 44 8.24 1.24 14.22
N GLY A 45 8.05 2.55 13.98
CA GLY A 45 8.35 3.19 12.70
C GLY A 45 9.86 3.41 12.46
N PHE A 46 10.64 3.59 13.53
CA PHE A 46 12.09 3.78 13.44
C PHE A 46 12.90 2.48 13.66
N GLY A 47 12.42 1.55 14.49
CA GLY A 47 13.21 0.39 14.93
C GLY A 47 13.51 -0.68 13.87
N SER A 48 12.70 -0.83 12.83
CA SER A 48 12.93 -1.84 11.77
C SER A 48 13.43 -1.28 10.44
N LEU A 49 13.28 0.02 10.18
CA LEU A 49 13.78 0.67 8.97
C LEU A 49 15.15 1.34 9.14
N GLU A 50 15.56 1.71 10.36
CA GLU A 50 16.67 2.66 10.52
C GLU A 50 18.08 2.03 10.45
N HIS A 51 18.22 0.69 10.54
CA HIS A 51 19.56 0.09 10.59
C HIS A 51 20.16 -0.43 9.28
N ARG A 52 19.45 -0.36 8.14
CA ARG A 52 20.00 -0.82 6.83
C ARG A 52 19.76 0.10 5.64
N VAL A 53 19.04 1.20 5.82
CA VAL A 53 18.87 2.27 4.83
C VAL A 53 20.15 3.09 4.67
N SER A 54 20.88 3.38 5.75
CA SER A 54 22.10 4.22 5.75
C SER A 54 23.23 3.77 4.78
N ARG A 55 23.37 2.46 4.51
CA ARG A 55 24.46 1.96 3.65
C ARG A 55 24.22 2.18 2.15
N TYR A 56 22.97 2.34 1.74
CA TYR A 56 22.59 2.60 0.33
C TYR A 56 22.30 4.08 0.04
N PHE A 57 22.07 4.88 1.08
CA PHE A 57 21.82 6.31 0.99
C PHE A 57 23.11 7.17 1.08
N ARG A 58 24.29 6.53 1.15
CA ARG A 58 25.59 7.22 1.06
C ARG A 58 26.21 7.02 -0.33
N GLY A 59 25.64 7.70 -1.31
CA GLY A 59 26.11 7.79 -2.69
C GLY A 59 24.95 8.05 -3.67
N PRO A 60 25.19 8.33 -4.96
CA PRO A 60 24.13 8.51 -5.96
C PRO A 60 23.31 7.21 -6.29
N GLY A 61 23.52 6.12 -5.54
CA GLY A 61 23.32 4.71 -5.89
C GLY A 61 22.11 4.32 -6.75
N ARG A 62 20.90 4.32 -6.18
CA ARG A 62 19.69 3.83 -6.88
C ARG A 62 18.98 4.92 -7.67
N SER A 63 18.79 6.08 -7.06
CA SER A 63 18.04 7.20 -7.66
C SER A 63 18.69 7.75 -8.92
N ALA A 64 20.04 7.70 -9.03
CA ALA A 64 20.73 8.11 -10.26
C ALA A 64 20.44 7.16 -11.44
N GLY A 65 20.31 5.86 -11.19
CA GLY A 65 19.93 4.90 -12.24
C GLY A 65 18.47 5.05 -12.70
N LEU A 66 17.63 5.73 -11.91
CA LEU A 66 16.26 6.11 -12.26
C LEU A 66 16.13 7.58 -12.70
N ALA A 67 17.24 8.27 -13.03
CA ALA A 67 17.17 9.67 -13.48
C ALA A 67 16.28 9.84 -14.72
N TRP A 68 16.31 8.88 -15.65
CA TRP A 68 15.44 8.86 -16.84
C TRP A 68 13.94 8.77 -16.48
N PHE A 69 13.62 8.16 -15.33
CA PHE A 69 12.25 7.92 -14.89
C PHE A 69 11.65 9.11 -14.13
N ALA A 70 12.48 10.09 -13.74
CA ALA A 70 12.03 11.27 -12.98
C ALA A 70 10.88 12.03 -13.67
N ARG A 71 10.91 12.16 -15.00
CA ARG A 71 9.84 12.81 -15.78
C ARG A 71 8.46 12.14 -15.59
N TYR A 72 8.41 10.83 -15.43
CA TYR A 72 7.14 10.11 -15.22
C TYR A 72 6.60 10.36 -13.81
N ARG A 73 7.49 10.51 -12.83
CA ARG A 73 7.09 10.78 -11.43
C ARG A 73 6.49 12.16 -11.25
N GLU A 74 6.81 13.11 -12.13
CA GLU A 74 6.32 14.49 -12.08
C GLU A 74 5.11 14.72 -12.99
N ASP A 75 4.84 13.79 -13.92
CA ASP A 75 3.72 13.88 -14.87
C ASP A 75 2.86 12.62 -14.82
N LEU A 76 1.69 12.76 -14.20
CA LEU A 76 0.71 11.67 -14.07
C LEU A 76 0.21 11.16 -15.43
N GLN A 77 0.18 12.01 -16.48
CA GLN A 77 -0.24 11.57 -17.81
C GLN A 77 0.79 10.64 -18.44
N LEU A 78 2.08 10.87 -18.22
CA LEU A 78 3.13 9.94 -18.66
C LEU A 78 3.05 8.60 -17.93
N LEU A 79 2.54 8.55 -16.69
CA LEU A 79 2.28 7.28 -16.01
C LEU A 79 1.00 6.60 -16.48
N ARG A 80 0.01 7.34 -17.00
CA ARG A 80 -1.19 6.79 -17.64
C ARG A 80 -0.89 6.23 -19.03
N SER A 81 -0.02 6.89 -19.79
CA SER A 81 0.35 6.49 -21.15
C SER A 81 1.85 6.69 -21.39
N PRO A 82 2.70 5.78 -20.90
CA PRO A 82 4.14 5.91 -21.03
C PRO A 82 4.60 5.63 -22.46
N ASP A 83 5.60 6.39 -22.91
CA ASP A 83 6.34 6.16 -24.16
C ASP A 83 7.47 5.12 -24.01
N ALA A 84 7.49 4.39 -22.88
CA ALA A 84 8.43 3.31 -22.59
C ALA A 84 7.76 2.16 -21.84
N VAL A 85 8.38 0.98 -21.91
CA VAL A 85 8.01 -0.16 -21.07
C VAL A 85 8.60 0.03 -19.68
N LEU A 86 7.72 0.12 -18.67
CA LEU A 86 8.11 0.24 -17.27
C LEU A 86 8.20 -1.16 -16.63
N LEU A 87 9.38 -1.53 -16.16
CA LEU A 87 9.58 -2.79 -15.46
C LEU A 87 9.27 -2.66 -13.97
N GLY A 88 8.71 -3.72 -13.39
CA GLY A 88 8.36 -3.79 -11.98
C GLY A 88 8.74 -5.10 -11.34
N SER A 89 8.73 -5.13 -10.01
CA SER A 89 8.90 -6.36 -9.24
C SER A 89 8.03 -6.38 -7.99
N TYR A 90 7.76 -7.60 -7.52
CA TYR A 90 7.20 -7.91 -6.21
C TYR A 90 8.16 -8.86 -5.50
N ASP A 91 8.29 -8.72 -4.18
CA ASP A 91 9.06 -9.63 -3.33
C ASP A 91 8.26 -9.96 -2.07
N SER A 92 8.27 -11.24 -1.66
CA SER A 92 7.46 -11.74 -0.55
C SER A 92 7.89 -11.27 0.83
N ARG A 93 9.03 -10.56 0.98
CA ARG A 93 9.44 -9.93 2.24
C ARG A 93 8.71 -8.61 2.49
N LEU A 94 8.04 -8.05 1.48
CA LEU A 94 7.15 -6.92 1.67
C LEU A 94 5.97 -7.34 2.57
N PRO A 95 5.49 -6.48 3.48
CA PRO A 95 5.87 -5.07 3.66
C PRO A 95 7.09 -4.82 4.57
N ASN A 96 7.75 -5.87 5.08
CA ASN A 96 8.77 -5.75 6.11
C ASN A 96 10.11 -5.19 5.60
N SER A 97 10.46 -5.41 4.33
CA SER A 97 11.71 -4.91 3.74
C SER A 97 11.66 -4.81 2.21
N LEU A 98 12.35 -3.80 1.67
CA LEU A 98 12.65 -3.64 0.24
C LEU A 98 13.94 -4.36 -0.21
N ASP A 99 14.67 -4.99 0.71
CA ASP A 99 15.94 -5.68 0.41
C ASP A 99 15.81 -6.69 -0.73
N GLY A 100 14.62 -7.30 -0.88
CA GLY A 100 14.40 -8.28 -1.91
C GLY A 100 14.24 -7.74 -3.30
N VAL A 101 13.57 -6.60 -3.43
CA VAL A 101 13.57 -5.82 -4.65
C VAL A 101 15.01 -5.49 -5.02
N PHE A 102 15.80 -4.95 -4.08
CA PHE A 102 17.19 -4.57 -4.37
C PHE A 102 18.11 -5.74 -4.70
N ALA A 103 17.90 -6.89 -4.05
CA ALA A 103 18.65 -8.11 -4.38
C ALA A 103 18.33 -8.61 -5.79
N LEU A 104 17.06 -8.54 -6.20
CA LEU A 104 16.66 -8.85 -7.57
C LEU A 104 17.26 -7.85 -8.57
N GLU A 105 17.18 -6.55 -8.28
CA GLU A 105 17.78 -5.51 -9.13
C GLU A 105 19.28 -5.76 -9.37
N ALA A 106 20.02 -6.12 -8.31
CA ALA A 106 21.42 -6.46 -8.40
C ALA A 106 21.68 -7.73 -9.23
N SER A 107 20.81 -8.75 -9.12
CA SER A 107 21.00 -10.02 -9.85
C SER A 107 20.70 -9.88 -11.35
N VAL A 108 19.74 -9.02 -11.72
CA VAL A 108 19.38 -8.77 -13.13
C VAL A 108 20.00 -7.49 -13.72
N SER A 109 20.84 -6.79 -12.94
CA SER A 109 21.49 -5.53 -13.32
C SER A 109 20.51 -4.48 -13.87
N THR A 110 19.31 -4.41 -13.28
CA THR A 110 18.23 -3.50 -13.72
C THR A 110 17.55 -2.92 -12.49
N ILE A 111 17.32 -1.60 -12.47
CA ILE A 111 16.57 -0.94 -11.39
C ILE A 111 15.12 -0.79 -11.82
N PHE A 112 14.18 -1.24 -10.99
CA PHE A 112 12.77 -1.26 -11.33
C PHE A 112 12.10 0.10 -11.04
N PRO A 113 11.55 0.79 -12.06
CA PRO A 113 10.75 1.99 -11.82
C PRO A 113 9.47 1.71 -11.04
N LEU A 114 8.94 0.48 -11.08
CA LEU A 114 7.72 0.09 -10.36
C LEU A 114 8.02 -0.93 -9.25
N VAL A 115 7.37 -0.80 -8.10
CA VAL A 115 7.40 -1.81 -7.03
C VAL A 115 5.98 -2.16 -6.65
N GLN A 116 5.63 -3.44 -6.79
CA GLN A 116 4.31 -3.94 -6.47
C GLN A 116 4.24 -4.41 -5.02
N ILE A 117 3.11 -4.15 -4.37
CA ILE A 117 2.74 -4.63 -3.04
C ILE A 117 1.31 -5.17 -3.05
N TYR A 118 0.97 -5.99 -2.07
CA TYR A 118 -0.39 -6.47 -1.83
C TYR A 118 -0.90 -5.91 -0.51
N SER A 119 -2.20 -5.59 -0.46
CA SER A 119 -2.89 -5.25 0.77
C SER A 119 -4.33 -5.74 0.69
N ALA A 120 -4.78 -6.38 1.76
CA ALA A 120 -6.16 -6.84 1.90
C ALA A 120 -7.02 -5.74 2.55
N TRP A 121 -8.32 -5.74 2.29
CA TRP A 121 -9.31 -5.08 3.11
C TRP A 121 -9.37 -5.76 4.48
N GLY A 122 -9.78 -5.01 5.50
CA GLY A 122 -10.04 -5.53 6.83
C GLY A 122 -9.64 -4.59 7.95
N ASP A 123 -9.65 -5.13 9.17
CA ASP A 123 -9.51 -4.36 10.41
C ASP A 123 -8.10 -4.31 11.00
N LYS A 124 -7.19 -5.15 10.47
CA LYS A 124 -5.83 -5.30 10.99
C LYS A 124 -4.95 -4.10 10.59
N PRO A 125 -3.91 -3.77 11.38
CA PRO A 125 -3.00 -2.66 11.04
C PRO A 125 -2.40 -2.73 9.63
N GLU A 126 -2.04 -3.93 9.17
CA GLU A 126 -1.48 -4.21 7.84
C GLU A 126 -2.47 -4.08 6.68
N GLN A 127 -3.77 -3.98 6.96
CA GLN A 127 -4.86 -3.80 6.00
C GLN A 127 -5.24 -2.31 5.82
N ARG A 128 -4.55 -1.42 6.54
CA ARG A 128 -4.67 0.04 6.35
C ARG A 128 -3.79 0.48 5.19
N PHE A 129 -4.10 1.64 4.60
CA PHE A 129 -3.28 2.25 3.56
C PHE A 129 -1.81 2.30 4.02
N PRO A 130 -0.87 1.65 3.30
CA PRO A 130 0.49 1.42 3.80
C PRO A 130 1.39 2.65 3.58
N LEU A 131 1.03 3.79 4.17
CA LEU A 131 1.65 5.10 3.93
C LEU A 131 3.19 5.08 4.07
N ALA A 132 3.70 4.42 5.11
CA ALA A 132 5.14 4.32 5.35
C ALA A 132 5.85 3.55 4.21
N LEU A 133 5.26 2.46 3.72
CA LEU A 133 5.85 1.64 2.67
C LEU A 133 5.78 2.34 1.31
N VAL A 134 4.65 2.94 0.95
CA VAL A 134 4.54 3.67 -0.33
C VAL A 134 5.44 4.91 -0.35
N THR A 135 5.66 5.54 0.81
CA THR A 135 6.65 6.62 0.97
C THR A 135 8.06 6.08 0.79
N ALA A 136 8.40 4.95 1.41
CA ALA A 136 9.71 4.32 1.23
C ALA A 136 9.99 3.94 -0.23
N ILE A 137 9.00 3.35 -0.93
CA ILE A 137 9.09 3.03 -2.38
C ILE A 137 9.33 4.30 -3.20
N TRP A 138 8.59 5.37 -2.89
CA TRP A 138 8.76 6.66 -3.56
C TRP A 138 10.14 7.28 -3.33
N ASP A 139 10.62 7.28 -2.09
CA ASP A 139 11.88 7.92 -1.70
C ASP A 139 13.09 7.22 -2.32
N VAL A 140 12.99 5.91 -2.59
CA VAL A 140 14.04 5.19 -3.32
C VAL A 140 13.96 5.35 -4.84
N GLY A 141 12.94 6.06 -5.35
CA GLY A 141 12.84 6.49 -6.75
C GLY A 141 11.78 5.77 -7.59
N SER A 142 11.06 4.81 -7.02
CA SER A 142 10.05 4.01 -7.73
C SER A 142 8.62 4.53 -7.52
N VAL A 143 7.68 4.11 -8.36
CA VAL A 143 6.24 4.33 -8.17
C VAL A 143 5.61 3.04 -7.61
N PRO A 144 4.83 3.12 -6.52
CA PRO A 144 4.16 1.96 -5.96
C PRO A 144 3.00 1.47 -6.82
N VAL A 145 2.86 0.14 -6.93
CA VAL A 145 1.71 -0.55 -7.52
C VAL A 145 1.04 -1.37 -6.42
N ILE A 146 -0.14 -0.97 -5.98
CA ILE A 146 -0.85 -1.65 -4.89
C ILE A 146 -1.91 -2.56 -5.48
N THR A 147 -1.80 -3.86 -5.26
CA THR A 147 -2.95 -4.77 -5.44
C THR A 147 -3.78 -4.73 -4.16
N TRP A 148 -5.05 -4.34 -4.28
CA TRP A 148 -5.94 -4.10 -3.14
C TRP A 148 -7.14 -5.06 -3.17
N GLU A 149 -7.19 -5.95 -2.19
CA GLU A 149 -8.03 -7.15 -2.25
C GLU A 149 -9.25 -7.05 -1.30
N PRO A 150 -10.50 -6.98 -1.82
CA PRO A 150 -11.70 -6.77 -1.01
C PRO A 150 -12.20 -8.04 -0.31
N TRP A 151 -11.42 -8.57 0.64
CA TRP A 151 -11.84 -9.68 1.51
C TRP A 151 -12.87 -9.20 2.56
N LEU A 152 -14.16 -9.31 2.26
CA LEU A 152 -15.25 -8.76 3.09
C LEU A 152 -15.41 -9.50 4.43
N THR A 153 -14.96 -10.74 4.46
CA THR A 153 -14.86 -11.59 5.66
C THR A 153 -13.75 -11.19 6.64
N ASP A 154 -12.83 -10.29 6.28
CA ASP A 154 -11.71 -9.89 7.14
C ASP A 154 -12.03 -8.74 8.12
N PHE A 155 -13.26 -8.22 8.09
CA PHE A 155 -13.76 -7.27 9.09
C PHE A 155 -14.35 -7.99 10.31
N GLU A 156 -14.04 -7.53 11.52
CA GLU A 156 -14.54 -8.13 12.76
C GLU A 156 -16.01 -7.76 13.00
N SER A 157 -16.89 -8.75 13.18
CA SER A 157 -18.33 -8.48 13.43
C SER A 157 -18.59 -7.58 14.64
N ALA A 158 -17.77 -7.68 15.69
CA ALA A 158 -17.91 -6.84 16.89
C ALA A 158 -17.64 -5.35 16.60
N ARG A 159 -16.79 -5.04 15.62
CA ARG A 159 -16.46 -3.66 15.22
C ARG A 159 -17.43 -3.10 14.19
N HIS A 160 -18.12 -3.98 13.45
CA HIS A 160 -19.01 -3.62 12.35
C HIS A 160 -20.38 -4.31 12.48
N PRO A 161 -21.18 -3.99 13.52
CA PRO A 161 -22.46 -4.67 13.77
C PRO A 161 -23.54 -4.37 12.71
N HIS A 162 -23.30 -3.40 11.82
CA HIS A 162 -24.16 -3.07 10.69
C HIS A 162 -23.97 -4.01 9.49
N LEU A 163 -22.82 -4.70 9.41
CA LEU A 163 -22.56 -5.68 8.36
C LEU A 163 -23.24 -7.01 8.68
N PRO A 164 -23.57 -7.81 7.64
CA PRO A 164 -24.03 -9.19 7.84
C PRO A 164 -23.06 -10.05 8.64
N LEU A 165 -23.54 -11.21 9.09
CA LEU A 165 -22.69 -12.26 9.65
C LEU A 165 -21.57 -12.62 8.66
N ARG A 166 -20.40 -12.95 9.21
CA ARG A 166 -19.15 -13.07 8.45
C ARG A 166 -19.28 -14.00 7.23
N ASP A 167 -19.94 -15.14 7.40
CA ASP A 167 -20.19 -16.16 6.37
C ASP A 167 -21.16 -15.72 5.26
N ALA A 168 -21.98 -14.71 5.50
CA ALA A 168 -22.92 -14.17 4.51
C ALA A 168 -22.34 -13.02 3.67
N ARG A 169 -21.19 -12.44 4.04
CA ARG A 169 -20.71 -11.18 3.45
C ARG A 169 -20.23 -11.29 2.01
N GLU A 170 -19.72 -12.46 1.61
CA GLU A 170 -19.20 -12.62 0.26
C GLU A 170 -20.33 -12.81 -0.76
N SER A 171 -21.48 -13.37 -0.36
CA SER A 171 -22.65 -13.54 -1.22
C SER A 171 -23.23 -12.18 -1.60
N HIS A 172 -23.22 -11.85 -2.89
CA HIS A 172 -23.54 -10.51 -3.40
C HIS A 172 -22.70 -9.41 -2.72
N GLY A 173 -21.46 -9.74 -2.33
CA GLY A 173 -20.56 -8.84 -1.61
C GLY A 173 -20.22 -7.57 -2.39
N MET A 174 -20.03 -7.68 -3.70
CA MET A 174 -19.80 -6.51 -4.57
C MET A 174 -21.05 -5.61 -4.64
N ALA A 175 -22.26 -6.17 -4.53
CA ALA A 175 -23.46 -5.35 -4.40
C ALA A 175 -23.45 -4.54 -3.10
N ALA A 176 -22.99 -5.13 -1.99
CA ALA A 176 -22.85 -4.44 -0.71
C ALA A 176 -21.78 -3.34 -0.75
N VAL A 177 -20.65 -3.60 -1.43
CA VAL A 177 -19.62 -2.56 -1.70
C VAL A 177 -20.22 -1.42 -2.51
N ALA A 178 -20.96 -1.71 -3.59
CA ALA A 178 -21.61 -0.70 -4.43
C ALA A 178 -22.68 0.13 -3.69
N ARG A 179 -23.30 -0.42 -2.65
CA ARG A 179 -24.25 0.30 -1.77
C ARG A 179 -23.57 1.15 -0.70
N GLY A 180 -22.23 1.10 -0.61
CA GLY A 180 -21.44 1.87 0.35
C GLY A 180 -21.39 1.26 1.75
N GLU A 181 -21.76 -0.01 1.92
CA GLU A 181 -21.71 -0.68 3.24
C GLU A 181 -20.27 -0.77 3.79
N TYR A 182 -19.26 -0.65 2.92
CA TYR A 182 -17.84 -0.69 3.27
C TYR A 182 -17.15 0.69 3.15
N ASP A 183 -17.90 1.78 2.99
CA ASP A 183 -17.32 3.13 2.81
C ASP A 183 -16.49 3.56 4.02
N PHE A 184 -16.77 3.05 5.21
CA PHE A 184 -15.96 3.28 6.40
C PHE A 184 -14.49 2.87 6.22
N HIS A 185 -14.20 1.89 5.36
CA HIS A 185 -12.85 1.45 5.04
C HIS A 185 -12.32 2.18 3.79
N VAL A 186 -13.14 2.27 2.75
CA VAL A 186 -12.78 2.91 1.47
C VAL A 186 -12.41 4.37 1.67
N ASP A 187 -13.16 5.12 2.47
CA ASP A 187 -12.92 6.54 2.71
C ASP A 187 -11.62 6.79 3.47
N VAL A 188 -11.27 5.91 4.41
CA VAL A 188 -10.00 6.00 5.15
C VAL A 188 -8.82 5.77 4.21
N TRP A 189 -8.95 4.82 3.29
CA TRP A 189 -7.97 4.56 2.24
C TRP A 189 -7.86 5.72 1.25
N ALA A 190 -9.00 6.24 0.78
CA ALA A 190 -9.09 7.37 -0.15
C ALA A 190 -8.44 8.62 0.43
N ALA A 191 -8.75 8.98 1.68
CA ALA A 191 -8.15 10.12 2.36
C ALA A 191 -6.64 9.95 2.56
N ALA A 192 -6.17 8.73 2.86
CA ALA A 192 -4.75 8.44 3.00
C ALA A 192 -4.00 8.51 1.66
N ALA A 193 -4.61 8.04 0.58
CA ALA A 193 -4.07 8.14 -0.78
C ALA A 193 -3.97 9.60 -1.24
N ALA A 194 -5.01 10.41 -0.98
CA ALA A 194 -4.98 11.86 -1.24
C ALA A 194 -3.87 12.55 -0.43
N LYS A 195 -3.71 12.20 0.85
CA LYS A 195 -2.65 12.72 1.72
C LYS A 195 -1.24 12.34 1.24
N PHE A 196 -1.07 11.13 0.68
CA PHE A 196 0.21 10.73 0.08
C PHE A 196 0.59 11.65 -1.07
N GLY A 197 -0.39 12.07 -1.88
CA GLY A 197 -0.28 13.17 -2.85
C GLY A 197 0.73 12.93 -3.99
N LYS A 198 1.25 11.71 -4.12
CA LYS A 198 2.21 11.30 -5.14
C LYS A 198 1.59 10.19 -5.99
N PRO A 199 1.96 10.06 -7.27
CA PRO A 199 1.45 9.00 -8.12
C PRO A 199 1.57 7.60 -7.50
N LEU A 200 0.50 6.82 -7.59
CA LEU A 200 0.48 5.39 -7.29
C LEU A 200 -0.49 4.67 -8.24
N TYR A 201 -0.19 3.42 -8.56
CA TYR A 201 -1.12 2.54 -9.25
C TYR A 201 -1.93 1.75 -8.22
N LEU A 202 -3.24 1.68 -8.40
CA LEU A 202 -4.15 0.91 -7.55
C LEU A 202 -4.90 -0.12 -8.40
N ARG A 203 -4.60 -1.39 -8.15
CA ARG A 203 -5.17 -2.57 -8.81
C ARG A 203 -6.13 -3.25 -7.85
N TRP A 204 -7.35 -2.72 -7.75
CA TRP A 204 -8.37 -3.20 -6.83
C TRP A 204 -9.15 -4.38 -7.43
N GLY A 205 -9.48 -5.40 -6.63
CA GLY A 205 -10.36 -6.51 -7.06
C GLY A 205 -9.92 -7.18 -8.36
N HIS A 206 -8.65 -7.58 -8.46
CA HIS A 206 -8.07 -8.18 -9.68
C HIS A 206 -8.59 -9.60 -9.94
N GLU A 207 -8.39 -10.11 -11.16
CA GLU A 207 -8.77 -11.48 -11.57
C GLU A 207 -10.23 -11.79 -11.28
N MET A 208 -11.10 -10.78 -11.39
CA MET A 208 -12.51 -10.85 -11.01
C MET A 208 -13.33 -11.87 -11.80
N ASN A 209 -12.85 -12.29 -12.97
CA ASN A 209 -13.47 -13.30 -13.80
C ASN A 209 -13.01 -14.73 -13.46
N ASP A 210 -12.12 -14.93 -12.48
CA ASP A 210 -11.77 -16.24 -11.95
C ASP A 210 -12.94 -16.81 -11.11
N PRO A 211 -13.56 -17.93 -11.52
CA PRO A 211 -14.75 -18.47 -10.87
C PRO A 211 -14.50 -19.30 -9.62
N TYR A 212 -13.25 -19.48 -9.20
CA TYR A 212 -12.91 -20.39 -8.12
C TYR A 212 -12.12 -19.72 -6.99
N ARG A 213 -11.35 -18.68 -7.31
CA ARG A 213 -10.31 -18.19 -6.39
C ARG A 213 -10.75 -17.03 -5.50
N TYR A 214 -11.40 -16.03 -6.08
CA TYR A 214 -11.59 -14.74 -5.41
C TYR A 214 -13.03 -14.48 -5.06
N SER A 215 -13.29 -14.03 -3.83
CA SER A 215 -14.67 -13.88 -3.34
C SER A 215 -15.45 -12.77 -4.05
N TRP A 216 -14.76 -11.82 -4.69
CA TRP A 216 -15.32 -10.81 -5.59
C TRP A 216 -15.57 -11.32 -7.02
N GLY A 217 -15.39 -12.62 -7.28
CA GLY A 217 -15.62 -13.27 -8.57
C GLY A 217 -17.03 -13.87 -8.76
N PRO A 218 -17.28 -14.57 -9.89
CA PRO A 218 -18.60 -15.01 -10.30
C PRO A 218 -19.24 -16.08 -9.41
N GLN A 219 -18.47 -16.75 -8.53
CA GLN A 219 -19.08 -17.70 -7.59
C GLN A 219 -19.97 -17.02 -6.54
N ASN A 220 -19.78 -15.71 -6.30
CA ASN A 220 -20.57 -14.96 -5.33
C ASN A 220 -21.24 -13.70 -5.89
N ASN A 221 -20.82 -13.22 -7.08
CA ASN A 221 -21.25 -11.93 -7.60
C ASN A 221 -21.59 -12.00 -9.09
N THR A 222 -22.52 -11.16 -9.52
CA THR A 222 -22.73 -10.87 -10.94
C THR A 222 -21.65 -9.89 -11.46
N LYS A 223 -21.46 -9.88 -12.78
CA LYS A 223 -20.60 -8.89 -13.45
C LYS A 223 -21.07 -7.46 -13.20
N GLU A 224 -22.39 -7.23 -13.15
CA GLU A 224 -22.99 -5.94 -12.88
C GLU A 224 -22.66 -5.44 -11.47
N GLU A 225 -22.68 -6.34 -10.48
CA GLU A 225 -22.30 -6.01 -9.10
C GLU A 225 -20.82 -5.63 -9.00
N TYR A 226 -19.92 -6.36 -9.67
CA TYR A 226 -18.50 -5.99 -9.72
C TYR A 226 -18.30 -4.62 -10.38
N ILE A 227 -18.94 -4.36 -11.53
CA ILE A 227 -18.85 -3.07 -12.23
C ILE A 227 -19.35 -1.93 -11.34
N ALA A 228 -20.47 -2.13 -10.65
CA ALA A 228 -21.03 -1.13 -9.73
C ALA A 228 -20.08 -0.86 -8.55
N ALA A 229 -19.50 -1.91 -7.96
CA ALA A 229 -18.54 -1.80 -6.87
C ALA A 229 -17.27 -1.07 -7.30
N TRP A 230 -16.72 -1.40 -8.47
CA TRP A 230 -15.56 -0.72 -9.03
C TRP A 230 -15.79 0.78 -9.17
N ARG A 231 -16.89 1.15 -9.84
CA ARG A 231 -17.23 2.57 -10.07
C ARG A 231 -17.39 3.30 -8.74
N HIS A 232 -18.12 2.71 -7.80
CA HIS A 232 -18.31 3.27 -6.47
C HIS A 232 -16.98 3.54 -5.75
N VAL A 233 -16.07 2.56 -5.71
CA VAL A 233 -14.75 2.73 -5.07
C VAL A 233 -13.92 3.83 -5.74
N VAL A 234 -13.90 3.89 -7.07
CA VAL A 234 -13.21 4.96 -7.83
C VAL A 234 -13.82 6.33 -7.48
N GLU A 235 -15.15 6.43 -7.42
CA GLU A 235 -15.88 7.65 -7.10
C GLU A 235 -15.60 8.13 -5.67
N ARG A 236 -15.52 7.22 -4.68
CA ARG A 236 -15.12 7.57 -3.30
C ARG A 236 -13.72 8.20 -3.24
N PHE A 237 -12.77 7.66 -3.99
CA PHE A 237 -11.42 8.20 -4.08
C PHE A 237 -11.39 9.59 -4.74
N ARG A 238 -12.13 9.77 -5.84
CA ARG A 238 -12.28 11.08 -6.49
C ARG A 238 -12.93 12.09 -5.55
N ALA A 239 -13.97 11.71 -4.82
CA ALA A 239 -14.63 12.56 -3.83
C ALA A 239 -13.70 12.98 -2.69
N ALA A 240 -12.73 12.15 -2.33
CA ALA A 240 -11.70 12.46 -1.34
C ALA A 240 -10.54 13.33 -1.90
N GLY A 241 -10.54 13.65 -3.19
CA GLY A 241 -9.46 14.40 -3.86
C GLY A 241 -8.20 13.56 -4.13
N ALA A 242 -8.31 12.23 -4.19
CA ALA A 242 -7.19 11.33 -4.47
C ALA A 242 -6.87 11.25 -5.99
N ASP A 243 -6.67 12.40 -6.63
CA ASP A 243 -6.43 12.51 -8.08
C ASP A 243 -5.05 11.95 -8.51
N ASN A 244 -4.21 11.61 -7.54
CA ASN A 244 -2.90 10.98 -7.71
C ASN A 244 -2.96 9.45 -7.92
N VAL A 245 -4.15 8.85 -7.85
CA VAL A 245 -4.33 7.40 -8.03
C VAL A 245 -4.58 7.07 -9.51
N ILE A 246 -3.84 6.09 -10.02
CA ILE A 246 -4.00 5.51 -11.36
C ILE A 246 -4.68 4.14 -11.22
N TRP A 247 -5.87 4.00 -11.81
CA TRP A 247 -6.73 2.82 -11.66
C TRP A 247 -6.37 1.72 -12.66
N VAL A 248 -5.99 0.55 -12.14
CA VAL A 248 -5.54 -0.60 -12.94
C VAL A 248 -6.57 -1.72 -12.89
N TRP A 249 -7.36 -1.85 -13.95
CA TRP A 249 -8.31 -2.96 -14.11
C TRP A 249 -7.58 -4.18 -14.69
N SER A 250 -7.69 -5.33 -14.01
CA SER A 250 -6.81 -6.47 -14.26
C SER A 250 -7.56 -7.80 -14.26
N PRO A 251 -8.18 -8.23 -15.38
CA PRO A 251 -8.76 -9.57 -15.48
C PRO A 251 -7.71 -10.69 -15.49
N HIS A 252 -8.20 -11.93 -15.35
CA HIS A 252 -7.46 -13.17 -15.57
C HIS A 252 -7.70 -13.67 -17.00
N VAL A 253 -6.70 -13.55 -17.88
CA VAL A 253 -6.87 -13.88 -19.31
C VAL A 253 -7.08 -15.36 -19.64
N ALA A 254 -6.83 -16.28 -18.71
CA ALA A 254 -7.10 -17.70 -18.95
C ALA A 254 -8.59 -18.09 -18.78
N TYR A 255 -9.42 -17.23 -18.20
CA TYR A 255 -10.85 -17.44 -18.10
C TYR A 255 -11.58 -16.50 -19.07
N GLU A 256 -12.66 -16.98 -19.70
CA GLU A 256 -13.45 -16.22 -20.67
C GLU A 256 -14.26 -15.08 -20.00
N TYR A 257 -14.98 -14.29 -20.83
CA TYR A 257 -15.96 -13.27 -20.42
C TYR A 257 -15.44 -12.14 -19.53
N TRP A 258 -14.12 -11.94 -19.47
CA TRP A 258 -13.52 -10.84 -18.71
C TRP A 258 -13.98 -9.47 -19.20
N ASP A 259 -14.26 -9.33 -20.50
CA ASP A 259 -14.72 -8.10 -21.13
C ASP A 259 -16.06 -7.63 -20.55
N LEU A 260 -16.89 -8.57 -20.10
CA LEU A 260 -18.18 -8.29 -19.47
C LEU A 260 -18.06 -7.62 -18.08
N TYR A 261 -16.87 -7.60 -17.48
CA TYR A 261 -16.59 -6.95 -16.19
C TYR A 261 -15.99 -5.55 -16.34
N TYR A 262 -15.83 -5.04 -17.57
CA TYR A 262 -15.17 -3.76 -17.81
C TYR A 262 -16.02 -2.58 -17.30
N PRO A 263 -15.51 -1.73 -16.38
CA PRO A 263 -16.30 -0.69 -15.74
C PRO A 263 -16.42 0.59 -16.58
N GLY A 264 -15.75 0.67 -17.73
CA GLY A 264 -15.80 1.78 -18.68
C GLY A 264 -14.60 2.74 -18.57
N ASP A 265 -14.25 3.37 -19.68
CA ASP A 265 -13.05 4.21 -19.87
C ASP A 265 -12.91 5.32 -18.83
N SER A 266 -14.02 5.88 -18.35
CA SER A 266 -14.00 6.94 -17.34
C SER A 266 -13.60 6.46 -15.95
N HIS A 267 -13.37 5.16 -15.72
CA HIS A 267 -13.03 4.56 -14.42
C HIS A 267 -11.77 3.70 -14.46
N VAL A 268 -11.08 3.63 -15.60
CA VAL A 268 -9.89 2.80 -15.80
C VAL A 268 -8.82 3.63 -16.47
N ASP A 269 -7.63 3.69 -15.86
CA ASP A 269 -6.46 4.29 -16.48
C ASP A 269 -5.60 3.24 -17.20
N TRP A 270 -5.57 2.00 -16.68
CA TRP A 270 -4.79 0.88 -17.22
C TRP A 270 -5.60 -0.42 -17.29
N VAL A 271 -5.43 -1.15 -18.39
CA VAL A 271 -5.82 -2.56 -18.50
C VAL A 271 -4.57 -3.42 -18.31
N ALA A 272 -4.64 -4.38 -17.39
CA ALA A 272 -3.54 -5.30 -17.08
C ALA A 272 -4.01 -6.76 -17.08
N THR A 273 -3.07 -7.69 -17.03
CA THR A 273 -3.38 -9.10 -16.76
C THR A 273 -2.21 -9.77 -16.06
N GLY A 274 -2.50 -10.85 -15.32
CA GLY A 274 -1.51 -11.81 -14.85
C GLY A 274 -1.36 -12.96 -15.85
N ALA A 275 -0.14 -13.51 -15.96
CA ALA A 275 0.11 -14.77 -16.63
C ALA A 275 1.23 -15.51 -15.88
N LEU A 276 0.98 -16.79 -15.56
CA LEU A 276 1.93 -17.65 -14.86
C LEU A 276 2.20 -18.88 -15.72
N ASN A 277 3.48 -19.15 -15.98
CA ASN A 277 3.90 -20.39 -16.63
C ASN A 277 4.32 -21.39 -15.55
N TYR A 278 3.46 -22.35 -15.26
CA TYR A 278 3.71 -23.41 -14.27
C TYR A 278 4.57 -24.57 -14.82
N GLY A 279 4.92 -24.54 -16.10
CA GLY A 279 5.59 -25.66 -16.76
C GLY A 279 4.81 -26.97 -16.59
N PRO A 280 5.49 -28.13 -16.52
CA PRO A 280 4.83 -29.44 -16.40
C PRO A 280 4.33 -29.76 -14.98
N ILE A 281 4.47 -28.84 -14.00
CA ILE A 281 4.10 -29.08 -12.60
C ILE A 281 2.58 -28.90 -12.40
N ALA A 282 1.96 -28.09 -13.24
CA ALA A 282 0.51 -27.98 -13.34
C ALA A 282 -0.04 -29.17 -14.14
N GLN A 283 -0.89 -30.01 -13.52
CA GLN A 283 -1.60 -31.11 -14.19
C GLN A 283 -3.09 -30.82 -14.45
N TRP A 284 -3.47 -29.54 -14.39
CA TRP A 284 -4.85 -29.09 -14.53
C TRP A 284 -5.25 -28.88 -15.98
#